data_AF-A0A1Q7JW76-F1
#
_entry.id   AF-A0A1Q7JW76-F1
#
_cell.length_a   1.000
_cell.length_b   1.000
_cell.length_c   1.000
_cell.angle_alpha   90.00
_cell.angle_beta   90.00
_cell.angle_gamma   90.00
#
_symmetry.space_group_name_H-M   'P 1'
#
loop_
_entity.id
_entity.type
_entity.pdbx_description
1 polymer ?
#
loop_
_entity_poly.entity_id
_entity_poly.type
_entity_poly.pdbx_seq_one_letter_code
_entity_poly.pdbx_strand_id
1 'polypeptide(L)'
;MLLISVLAATALVTYRSAMLAAPQQTTAYPGQMTEARVWIQNRPDRGEAVPVRLESASRELPPLRVHVVNAQNTPVFDDPIRVRLVPQTWEYQSVVVPANQDVARRLNELGPLGWETTGVAFAAADGAKTIVLKRPRP
;
A
#
# COMPACT_ATOMS: atom_id res chain seq x y z
N MET A 1 -45.43 -35.13 -38.64
CA MET A 1 -45.49 -34.39 -37.36
C MET A 1 -44.40 -34.81 -36.37
N LEU A 2 -44.11 -36.10 -36.18
CA LEU A 2 -43.16 -36.60 -35.18
C LEU A 2 -41.72 -36.06 -35.33
N LEU A 3 -41.25 -35.84 -36.57
CA LEU A 3 -39.91 -35.31 -36.87
C LEU A 3 -39.74 -33.84 -36.43
N ILE A 4 -40.79 -33.03 -36.54
CA ILE A 4 -40.79 -31.61 -36.16
C ILE A 4 -40.76 -31.50 -34.63
N SER A 5 -41.48 -32.37 -33.93
CA SER A 5 -41.50 -32.44 -32.47
C SER A 5 -40.12 -32.77 -31.88
N VAL A 6 -39.39 -33.70 -32.51
CA VAL A 6 -38.04 -34.10 -32.07
C VAL A 6 -37.03 -32.97 -32.27
N LEU A 7 -37.11 -32.25 -33.40
CA LEU A 7 -36.24 -31.09 -33.69
C LEU A 7 -36.51 -29.92 -32.73
N ALA A 8 -37.79 -29.66 -32.42
CA ALA A 8 -38.16 -28.63 -31.46
C ALA A 8 -37.70 -28.96 -30.04
N ALA A 9 -37.82 -30.24 -29.63
CA ALA A 9 -37.36 -30.69 -28.32
C ALA A 9 -35.83 -30.61 -28.16
N THR A 10 -35.07 -30.95 -29.20
CA THR A 10 -33.59 -30.86 -29.16
C THR A 10 -33.10 -29.41 -29.15
N ALA A 11 -33.76 -28.50 -29.86
CA ALA A 11 -33.47 -27.07 -29.80
C ALA A 11 -33.76 -26.47 -28.41
N LEU A 12 -34.80 -26.94 -27.72
CA LEU A 12 -35.17 -26.42 -26.40
C LEU A 12 -34.22 -26.87 -25.28
N VAL A 13 -33.71 -28.11 -25.36
CA VAL A 13 -32.76 -28.65 -24.37
C VAL A 13 -31.36 -28.02 -24.51
N THR A 14 -30.92 -27.73 -25.73
CA THR A 14 -29.65 -27.03 -25.99
C THR A 14 -29.68 -25.57 -25.57
N TYR A 15 -30.84 -24.89 -25.67
CA TYR A 15 -30.98 -23.49 -25.21
C TYR A 15 -30.95 -23.35 -23.68
N ARG A 16 -31.42 -24.36 -22.93
CA ARG A 16 -31.51 -24.34 -21.46
C ARG A 16 -30.22 -24.75 -20.74
N SER A 17 -29.23 -25.27 -21.46
CA SER A 17 -27.95 -25.74 -20.91
C SER A 17 -26.79 -24.78 -21.14
N ALA A 18 -27.08 -23.52 -21.49
CA ALA A 18 -26.09 -22.46 -21.41
C ALA A 18 -25.65 -22.30 -19.94
N MET A 19 -24.48 -22.84 -19.61
CA MET A 19 -23.84 -22.57 -18.34
C MET A 19 -23.77 -21.05 -18.17
N LEU A 20 -24.39 -20.54 -17.11
CA LEU A 20 -24.15 -19.19 -16.60
C LEU A 20 -22.70 -19.14 -16.12
N ALA A 21 -21.78 -18.99 -17.07
CA ALA A 21 -20.40 -18.64 -16.77
C ALA A 21 -20.45 -17.28 -16.06
N ALA A 22 -19.80 -17.19 -14.90
CA ALA A 22 -19.64 -15.91 -14.22
C ALA A 22 -19.07 -14.89 -15.23
N PRO A 23 -19.59 -13.66 -15.27
CA PRO A 23 -19.08 -12.66 -16.21
C PRO A 23 -17.57 -12.52 -15.99
N GLN A 24 -16.79 -12.73 -17.07
CA GLN A 24 -15.32 -12.75 -17.16
C GLN A 24 -14.61 -14.13 -17.07
N GLN A 25 -15.32 -15.25 -17.05
CA GLN A 25 -14.68 -16.56 -17.07
C GLN A 25 -14.18 -16.92 -18.50
N THR A 26 -12.91 -16.60 -18.80
CA THR A 26 -12.25 -16.88 -20.11
C THR A 26 -11.72 -18.31 -20.24
N THR A 27 -12.34 -19.28 -19.56
CA THR A 27 -11.91 -20.70 -19.61
C THR A 27 -12.59 -21.43 -20.76
N ALA A 28 -11.80 -22.12 -21.58
CA ALA A 28 -12.27 -22.85 -22.76
C ALA A 28 -12.96 -24.19 -22.41
N TYR A 29 -12.66 -24.79 -21.25
CA TYR A 29 -13.29 -26.03 -20.80
C TYR A 29 -13.48 -26.09 -19.27
N PRO A 30 -14.48 -26.86 -18.79
CA PRO A 30 -14.72 -27.05 -17.36
C PRO A 30 -13.48 -27.62 -16.65
N GLY A 31 -13.13 -27.05 -15.50
CA GLY A 31 -11.96 -27.45 -14.71
C GLY A 31 -10.65 -26.76 -15.10
N GLN A 32 -10.64 -25.92 -16.15
CA GLN A 32 -9.50 -25.06 -16.45
C GLN A 32 -9.32 -24.02 -15.34
N MET A 33 -8.10 -23.90 -14.82
CA MET A 33 -7.77 -22.95 -13.77
C MET A 33 -7.92 -21.51 -14.28
N THR A 34 -8.67 -20.68 -13.56
CA THR A 34 -8.84 -19.25 -13.86
C THR A 34 -7.70 -18.45 -13.27
N GLU A 35 -7.36 -17.32 -13.90
CA GLU A 35 -6.52 -16.30 -13.27
C GLU A 35 -7.21 -15.76 -12.01
N ALA A 36 -6.56 -15.87 -10.85
CA ALA A 36 -7.11 -15.34 -9.60
C ALA A 36 -6.94 -13.82 -9.55
N ARG A 37 -8.06 -13.08 -9.65
CA ARG A 37 -8.10 -11.62 -9.48
C ARG A 37 -8.66 -11.30 -8.11
N VAL A 38 -7.82 -10.73 -7.24
CA VAL A 38 -8.21 -10.32 -5.89
C VAL A 38 -8.40 -8.81 -5.85
N TRP A 39 -9.56 -8.37 -5.36
CA TRP A 39 -9.85 -6.96 -5.10
C TRP A 39 -9.87 -6.73 -3.60
N ILE A 40 -9.04 -5.79 -3.12
CA ILE A 40 -9.01 -5.37 -1.72
C ILE A 40 -9.58 -3.96 -1.66
N GLN A 41 -10.68 -3.79 -0.93
CA GLN A 41 -11.28 -2.48 -0.68
C GLN A 41 -11.16 -2.16 0.81
N ASN A 42 -10.39 -1.12 1.16
CA ASN A 42 -10.41 -0.60 2.51
C ASN A 42 -11.64 0.29 2.70
N ARG A 43 -12.49 -0.02 3.67
CA ARG A 43 -13.73 0.72 3.91
C ARG A 43 -13.46 1.90 4.87
N PRO A 44 -14.01 3.09 4.58
CA PRO A 44 -13.72 4.30 5.36
C PRO A 44 -14.39 4.32 6.75
N ASP A 45 -15.33 3.41 7.03
CA ASP A 45 -16.16 3.39 8.23
C ASP A 45 -15.39 3.06 9.52
N ARG A 46 -14.20 2.46 9.41
CA ARG A 46 -13.40 1.98 10.55
C ARG A 46 -12.17 2.84 10.84
N GLY A 47 -11.82 3.78 9.96
CA GLY A 47 -10.66 4.66 10.13
C GLY A 47 -9.28 3.95 10.17
N GLU A 48 -9.25 2.64 9.98
CA GLU A 48 -8.04 1.82 10.09
C GLU A 48 -7.52 1.46 8.69
N ALA A 49 -6.23 1.71 8.45
CA ALA A 49 -5.58 1.30 7.22
C ALA A 49 -5.25 -0.20 7.28
N VAL A 50 -5.77 -1.00 6.33
CA VAL A 50 -5.33 -2.39 6.16
C VAL A 50 -4.02 -2.42 5.36
N PRO A 51 -2.88 -2.79 5.96
CA PRO A 51 -1.62 -2.85 5.23
C PRO A 51 -1.60 -4.05 4.27
N VAL A 52 -1.20 -3.81 3.02
CA VAL A 52 -0.96 -4.87 2.03
C VAL A 52 0.54 -5.09 1.91
N ARG A 53 0.99 -6.32 2.19
CA ARG A 53 2.40 -6.74 2.04
C ARG A 53 2.51 -7.74 0.91
N LEU A 54 3.48 -7.53 0.01
CA LEU A 54 3.84 -8.48 -1.03
C LEU A 54 4.97 -9.38 -0.51
N GLU A 55 4.69 -10.66 -0.28
CA GLU A 55 5.67 -11.58 0.30
C GLU A 55 6.63 -12.18 -0.74
N SER A 56 6.16 -12.40 -1.97
CA SER A 56 6.91 -13.09 -3.04
C SER A 56 6.87 -12.35 -4.36
N ALA A 57 7.03 -11.02 -4.34
CA ALA A 57 7.23 -10.26 -5.58
C ALA A 57 8.59 -10.66 -6.18
N SER A 58 8.58 -11.57 -7.15
CA SER A 58 9.80 -12.03 -7.80
C SER A 58 10.54 -10.85 -8.43
N ARG A 59 11.83 -10.70 -8.13
CA ARG A 59 12.69 -9.63 -8.66
C ARG A 59 12.97 -9.77 -10.15
N GLU A 60 12.67 -10.93 -10.71
CA GLU A 60 12.85 -11.26 -12.13
C GLU A 60 11.59 -10.93 -12.96
N LEU A 61 10.46 -10.63 -12.31
CA LEU A 61 9.26 -10.18 -12.98
C LEU A 61 9.31 -8.67 -13.22
N PRO A 62 8.63 -8.18 -14.28
CA PRO A 62 8.45 -6.74 -14.49
C PRO A 62 7.90 -6.06 -13.22
N PRO A 63 8.30 -4.81 -12.93
CA PRO A 63 7.80 -4.08 -11.77
C PRO A 63 6.28 -4.11 -11.72
N LEU A 64 5.72 -4.37 -10.54
CA LEU A 64 4.28 -4.33 -10.32
C LEU A 64 3.76 -2.94 -10.74
N ARG A 65 2.84 -2.91 -11.71
CA ARG A 65 2.18 -1.67 -12.12
C ARG A 65 1.16 -1.30 -11.07
N VAL A 66 1.35 -0.14 -10.44
CA VAL A 66 0.43 0.42 -9.45
C VAL A 66 -0.22 1.64 -10.06
N HIS A 67 -1.55 1.64 -10.14
CA HIS A 67 -2.33 2.82 -10.47
C HIS A 67 -2.88 3.40 -9.16
N VAL A 68 -2.39 4.59 -8.80
CA VAL A 68 -2.92 5.34 -7.65
C VAL A 68 -3.91 6.36 -8.19
N VAL A 69 -5.19 6.12 -7.96
CA VAL A 69 -6.24 7.10 -8.25
C VAL A 69 -6.56 7.83 -6.95
N ASN A 70 -5.94 8.99 -6.74
CA ASN A 70 -6.33 9.86 -5.64
C ASN A 70 -7.55 10.67 -6.09
N ALA A 71 -8.64 10.66 -5.31
CA ALA A 71 -9.91 11.32 -5.64
C ALA A 71 -9.83 12.87 -5.59
N GLN A 72 -8.67 13.45 -5.27
CA GLN A 72 -8.44 14.89 -5.19
C GLN A 72 -7.38 15.33 -6.23
N ASN A 73 -7.85 15.72 -7.42
CA ASN A 73 -7.18 16.58 -8.40
C ASN A 73 -5.66 16.39 -8.65
N THR A 74 -5.21 15.17 -8.94
CA THR A 74 -3.88 14.96 -9.53
C THR A 74 -4.02 14.34 -10.93
N PRO A 75 -3.28 14.80 -11.95
CA PRO A 75 -3.35 14.21 -13.29
C PRO A 75 -3.11 12.70 -13.22
N VAL A 76 -3.96 11.95 -13.92
CA VAL A 76 -3.78 10.51 -14.14
C VAL A 76 -2.48 10.35 -14.91
N PHE A 77 -1.45 9.83 -14.24
CA PHE A 77 -0.20 9.46 -14.91
C PHE A 77 -0.41 8.09 -15.57
N ASP A 78 -0.49 8.06 -16.91
CA ASP A 78 -0.44 6.81 -17.70
C ASP A 78 0.92 6.11 -17.58
N ASP A 79 1.95 6.86 -17.18
CA ASP A 79 3.26 6.32 -16.86
C ASP A 79 3.25 5.67 -15.46
N PRO A 80 3.79 4.45 -15.30
CA PRO A 80 3.92 3.84 -14.00
C PRO A 80 4.73 4.77 -13.09
N ILE A 81 4.15 5.12 -11.93
CA ILE A 81 4.85 5.89 -10.90
C ILE A 81 6.09 5.09 -10.51
N ARG A 82 7.26 5.55 -10.96
CA ARG A 82 8.54 4.93 -10.65
C ARG A 82 8.89 5.21 -9.19
N VAL A 83 8.41 4.34 -8.29
CA VAL A 83 8.84 4.32 -6.90
C VAL A 83 10.26 3.74 -6.84
N ARG A 84 11.26 4.63 -6.83
CA ARG A 84 12.62 4.27 -6.46
C ARG A 84 12.76 4.44 -4.95
N LEU A 85 13.16 3.38 -4.25
CA LEU A 85 13.62 3.49 -2.86
C LEU A 85 14.97 4.22 -2.87
N VAL A 86 14.98 5.52 -2.59
CA VAL A 86 16.21 6.30 -2.42
C VAL A 86 16.56 6.29 -0.93
N PRO A 87 17.82 5.99 -0.55
CA PRO A 87 18.26 6.13 0.82
C PRO A 87 17.98 7.55 1.33
N GLN A 88 17.23 7.66 2.42
CA GLN A 88 16.94 8.95 3.04
C GLN A 88 18.19 9.48 3.72
N THR A 89 18.69 10.62 3.25
CA THR A 89 19.81 11.32 3.87
C THR A 89 19.34 12.08 5.11
N TRP A 90 20.10 11.96 6.21
CA TRP A 90 19.77 12.58 7.49
C TRP A 90 20.69 13.75 7.82
N GLU A 91 20.12 14.78 8.44
CA GLU A 91 20.85 15.83 9.15
C GLU A 91 20.82 15.52 10.65
N TYR A 92 21.92 15.82 11.35
CA TYR A 92 22.05 15.58 12.80
C TYR A 92 22.41 16.86 13.53
N GLN A 93 21.85 17.03 14.72
CA GLN A 93 22.17 18.13 15.61
C GLN A 93 22.26 17.64 17.06
N SER A 94 23.16 18.20 17.84
CA SER A 94 23.19 18.02 19.29
C SER A 94 22.54 19.21 20.01
N VAL A 95 21.79 18.91 21.06
CA VAL A 95 21.18 19.92 21.93
C VAL A 95 21.54 19.63 23.36
N VAL A 96 22.10 20.63 24.04
CA VAL A 96 22.42 20.57 25.46
C VAL A 96 21.25 21.14 26.24
N VAL A 97 20.75 20.36 27.20
CA VAL A 97 19.70 20.75 28.16
C VAL A 97 20.34 20.81 29.55
N PRO A 98 20.47 22.00 30.16
CA PRO A 98 20.96 22.13 31.54
C PRO A 98 20.11 21.35 32.55
N ALA A 99 20.71 20.96 33.68
CA ALA A 99 20.06 20.13 34.69
C ALA A 99 18.76 20.70 35.27
N ASN A 100 18.63 22.04 35.29
CA ASN A 100 17.48 22.77 35.78
C ASN A 100 16.41 23.04 34.71
N GLN A 101 16.59 22.54 33.49
CA GLN A 101 15.65 22.75 32.39
C GLN A 101 14.83 21.49 32.09
N ASP A 102 13.61 21.72 31.63
CA ASP A 102 12.69 20.68 31.20
C ASP A 102 13.07 20.20 29.79
N VAL A 103 13.50 18.93 29.72
CA VAL A 103 13.88 18.27 28.48
C VAL A 103 12.71 18.20 27.50
N ALA A 104 11.51 17.87 27.98
CA ALA A 104 10.34 17.70 27.11
C ALA A 104 9.96 19.03 26.46
N ARG A 105 10.00 20.12 27.22
CA ARG A 105 9.81 21.47 26.69
C ARG A 105 10.81 21.81 25.59
N ARG A 106 12.10 21.52 25.82
CA ARG A 106 13.15 21.79 24.82
C ARG A 106 12.98 20.97 23.54
N LEU A 107 12.53 19.71 23.65
CA LEU A 107 12.24 18.88 22.49
C LEU A 107 10.98 19.36 21.73
N ASN A 108 9.95 19.83 22.45
CA ASN A 108 8.74 20.38 21.85
C ASN A 108 9.00 21.65 21.02
N GLU A 109 10.04 22.43 21.34
CA GLU A 109 10.46 23.58 20.52
C GLU A 109 11.07 23.15 19.17
N LEU A 110 11.64 21.95 19.10
CA LEU A 110 12.41 21.47 17.94
C LEU A 110 11.59 20.54 17.03
N GLY A 111 10.59 19.86 17.58
CA GLY A 111 9.65 19.01 16.83
C GLY A 111 9.01 19.72 15.62
N PRO A 112 8.49 20.96 15.76
CA PRO A 112 7.92 21.72 14.63
C PRO A 112 8.92 22.03 13.50
N LEU A 113 10.22 21.99 13.78
CA LEU A 113 11.31 22.17 12.80
C LEU A 113 11.73 20.86 12.12
N GLY A 114 11.01 19.77 12.40
CA GLY A 114 11.24 18.43 11.85
C GLY A 114 12.30 17.61 12.59
N TRP A 115 12.79 18.08 13.74
CA TRP A 115 13.80 17.36 14.52
C TRP A 115 13.16 16.28 15.40
N GLU A 116 13.73 15.08 15.34
CA GLU A 116 13.33 13.91 16.12
C GLU A 116 14.51 13.40 16.95
N THR A 117 14.24 12.80 18.11
CA THR A 117 15.29 12.18 18.94
C THR A 117 15.83 10.90 18.31
N THR A 118 17.15 10.69 18.40
CA THR A 118 17.79 9.44 17.99
C THR A 118 17.78 8.36 19.10
N GLY A 119 17.32 8.71 20.31
CA GLY A 119 17.46 7.87 21.50
C GLY A 119 18.86 7.92 22.13
N VAL A 120 19.82 8.60 21.50
CA VAL A 120 21.17 8.82 22.05
C VAL A 120 21.18 10.08 22.91
N ALA A 121 21.49 9.90 24.20
CA ALA A 121 21.68 11.00 25.14
C ALA A 121 22.91 10.76 26.02
N PHE A 122 23.68 11.81 26.26
CA PHE A 122 24.82 11.83 27.18
C PHE A 122 24.44 12.64 28.42
N ALA A 123 24.72 12.11 29.60
CA ALA A 123 24.59 12.85 30.84
C ALA A 123 25.97 13.36 31.27
N ALA A 124 26.05 14.63 31.65
CA ALA A 124 27.22 15.23 32.25
C ALA A 124 27.13 15.16 33.79
N ALA A 125 28.27 15.28 34.46
CA ALA A 125 28.36 15.19 35.93
C ALA A 125 27.62 16.34 36.65
N ASP A 126 27.42 17.46 35.97
CA ASP A 126 26.64 18.61 36.42
C ASP A 126 25.11 18.43 36.24
N GLY A 127 24.68 17.28 35.72
CA GLY A 127 23.28 16.95 35.45
C GLY A 127 22.76 17.45 34.10
N ALA A 128 23.58 18.15 33.31
CA ALA A 128 23.21 18.53 31.94
C ALA A 128 23.08 17.28 31.04
N LYS A 129 22.19 17.36 30.06
CA LYS A 129 21.92 16.29 29.10
C LYS A 129 22.20 16.77 27.70
N THR A 130 23.05 16.08 26.96
CA THR A 130 23.22 16.29 25.52
C THR A 130 22.41 15.26 24.77
N ILE A 131 21.47 15.70 23.94
CA ILE A 131 20.57 14.84 23.16
C ILE A 131 20.92 14.98 21.69
N VAL A 132 21.05 13.86 20.97
CA VAL A 132 21.27 13.86 19.52
C VAL A 132 19.93 13.74 18.81
N LEU A 133 19.67 14.70 17.93
CA LEU A 133 18.48 14.79 17.09
C LEU A 133 18.84 14.47 15.64
N LYS A 134 17.85 14.02 14.89
CA LYS A 134 17.93 13.80 13.44
C LYS A 134 16.73 14.42 12.74
N ARG A 135 16.90 14.79 11.48
CA ARG A 135 15.79 15.09 10.56
C ARG A 135 16.14 14.72 9.13
N PRO A 136 15.16 14.47 8.25
CA PRO A 136 15.43 14.29 6.83
C PRO A 136 16.10 15.53 6.24
N ARG A 137 17.14 15.34 5.42
CA ARG A 137 17.59 16.43 4.54
C ARG A 137 16.55 16.65 3.44
N PRO A 138 16.17 17.91 3.15
CA PRO A 138 15.37 18.25 1.99
C PRO A 138 16.10 17.94 0.68
#